data_AF-A0AAJ4XAZ6-F1
#
_entry.id   AF-A0AAJ4XAZ6-F1
#
_cell.length_a   1.000
_cell.length_b   1.000
_cell.length_c   1.000
_cell.angle_alpha   90.00
_cell.angle_beta   90.00
_cell.angle_gamma   90.00
#
_symmetry.space_group_name_H-M   'P 1'
#
loop_
_entity.id
_entity.type
_entity.pdbx_description
1 polymer ?
#
loop_
_entity_poly.entity_id
_entity_poly.type
_entity_poly.pdbx_seq_one_letter_code
_entity_poly.pdbx_strand_id
1 'polypeptide(L)'
;MRIKSIIIALLIPFLFLSCEKSDIKFESEFKDSYDVFQKFKASSNNSYFYIVTGTSFFGYSWETKLTVKSGKVVKREFYFTKFESVQLPPNGWTAKELDEILKKRGKEFEESLKKDGITLLEYLQWVEDENNLGKLGTKVDYASQIKTLDEIYKLAETDWIIKRANAKVYFETKNNGMISTAGYVVGNCQDGCFNGINIKSIQAIR
;
A
#
# COMPACT_ATOMS: atom_id res chain seq x y z
N MET A 1 9.87 57.07 -54.13
CA MET A 1 9.90 57.06 -52.65
C MET A 1 10.03 55.63 -52.18
N ARG A 2 11.18 55.27 -51.60
CA ARG A 2 11.53 53.89 -51.18
C ARG A 2 10.91 53.61 -49.81
N ILE A 3 9.89 52.76 -49.75
CA ILE A 3 9.40 52.22 -48.47
C ILE A 3 10.21 50.96 -48.21
N LYS A 4 11.08 51.03 -47.19
CA LYS A 4 11.95 49.94 -46.76
C LYS A 4 11.10 48.85 -46.11
N SER A 5 11.22 47.61 -46.60
CA SER A 5 10.69 46.42 -45.96
C SER A 5 11.30 46.26 -44.56
N ILE A 6 10.46 46.34 -43.52
CA ILE A 6 10.85 46.00 -42.16
C ILE A 6 10.53 44.50 -41.97
N ILE A 7 11.54 43.65 -42.09
CA ILE A 7 11.50 42.28 -41.58
C ILE A 7 11.51 42.39 -40.05
N ILE A 8 10.36 42.18 -39.43
CA ILE A 8 10.26 41.96 -37.99
C ILE A 8 10.58 40.49 -37.78
N ALA A 9 11.83 40.19 -37.43
CA ALA A 9 12.23 38.86 -36.99
C ALA A 9 11.49 38.56 -35.68
N LEU A 10 10.48 37.69 -35.76
CA LEU A 10 9.75 37.17 -34.62
C LEU A 10 10.70 36.22 -33.86
N LEU A 11 11.49 36.78 -32.94
CA LEU A 11 12.23 36.03 -31.92
C LEU A 11 11.19 35.37 -31.01
N ILE A 12 10.78 34.16 -31.38
CA ILE A 12 10.06 33.25 -30.50
C ILE A 12 11.01 33.01 -29.32
N PRO A 13 10.69 33.47 -28.10
CA PRO A 13 11.42 32.99 -26.95
C PRO A 13 11.06 31.52 -26.85
N PHE A 14 12.03 30.66 -27.16
CA PHE A 14 12.02 29.29 -26.67
C PHE A 14 11.94 29.41 -25.15
N LEU A 15 10.72 29.41 -24.63
CA LEU A 15 10.47 29.16 -23.22
C LEU A 15 11.06 27.78 -23.00
N PHE A 16 12.29 27.76 -22.50
CA PHE A 16 12.85 26.59 -21.86
C PHE A 16 11.80 26.20 -20.83
N LEU A 17 11.00 25.19 -21.14
CA LEU A 17 10.39 24.32 -20.16
C LEU A 17 11.58 23.79 -19.36
N SER A 18 11.97 24.55 -18.34
CA SER A 18 12.83 24.06 -17.28
C SER A 18 12.06 22.87 -16.75
N CYS A 19 12.46 21.68 -17.19
CA CYS A 19 12.04 20.44 -16.60
C CYS A 19 12.45 20.58 -15.13
N GLU A 20 11.50 20.93 -14.26
CA GLU A 20 11.72 20.90 -12.83
C GLU A 20 12.31 19.51 -12.56
N LYS A 21 13.55 19.46 -12.07
CA LYS A 21 14.15 18.19 -11.70
C LYS A 21 13.19 17.56 -10.71
N SER A 22 12.66 16.39 -11.05
CA SER A 22 11.75 15.72 -10.14
C SER A 22 12.51 15.46 -8.83
N ASP A 23 11.88 15.80 -7.70
CA ASP A 23 12.43 15.50 -6.39
C ASP A 23 12.30 14.01 -6.04
N ILE A 24 11.97 13.16 -7.00
CA ILE A 24 11.86 11.71 -6.83
C ILE A 24 13.27 11.12 -6.65
N LYS A 25 13.45 10.27 -5.62
CA LYS A 25 14.75 9.65 -5.31
C LYS A 25 15.10 8.49 -6.25
N PHE A 26 14.09 7.72 -6.67
CA PHE A 26 14.20 6.52 -7.51
C PHE A 26 13.47 6.71 -8.84
N GLU A 27 13.70 7.85 -9.50
CA GLU A 27 12.89 8.29 -10.65
C GLU A 27 12.91 7.29 -11.81
N SER A 28 14.09 6.74 -12.15
CA SER A 28 14.23 5.80 -13.26
C SER A 28 13.49 4.49 -12.95
N GLU A 29 13.76 3.90 -11.79
CA GLU A 29 13.15 2.65 -11.36
C GLU A 29 11.63 2.78 -11.20
N PHE A 30 11.17 3.94 -10.74
CA PHE A 30 9.74 4.26 -10.67
C PHE A 30 9.09 4.29 -12.04
N LYS A 31 9.70 4.98 -13.02
CA LYS A 31 9.18 5.04 -14.40
C LYS A 31 9.12 3.65 -15.03
N ASP A 32 10.20 2.87 -14.91
CA ASP A 32 10.23 1.50 -15.41
C ASP A 32 9.12 0.65 -14.78
N SER A 33 8.92 0.78 -13.47
CA SER A 33 7.86 0.06 -12.75
C SER A 33 6.46 0.50 -13.16
N TYR A 34 6.26 1.79 -13.35
CA TYR A 34 4.98 2.35 -13.76
C TYR A 34 4.59 1.89 -15.16
N ASP A 35 5.55 1.84 -16.10
CA ASP A 35 5.32 1.32 -17.45
C ASP A 35 4.92 -0.16 -17.44
N VAL A 36 5.54 -0.97 -16.57
CA VAL A 36 5.13 -2.36 -16.36
C VAL A 36 3.72 -2.44 -15.80
N PHE A 37 3.38 -1.61 -14.81
CA PHE A 37 2.03 -1.55 -14.26
C PHE A 37 0.99 -1.15 -15.30
N GLN A 38 1.26 -0.17 -16.18
CA GLN A 38 0.32 0.21 -17.24
C GLN A 38 0.04 -0.96 -18.20
N LYS A 39 1.06 -1.75 -18.56
CA LYS A 39 0.90 -2.96 -19.40
C LYS A 39 0.09 -4.04 -18.67
N PHE A 40 0.37 -4.27 -17.39
CA PHE A 40 -0.39 -5.20 -16.55
C PHE A 40 -1.86 -4.77 -16.40
N LYS A 41 -2.10 -3.48 -16.16
CA LYS A 41 -3.43 -2.89 -16.06
C LYS A 41 -4.23 -3.10 -17.33
N ALA A 42 -3.64 -2.86 -18.51
CA ALA A 42 -4.29 -3.11 -19.79
C ALA A 42 -4.59 -4.60 -20.00
N SER A 43 -3.64 -5.50 -19.74
CA SER A 43 -3.81 -6.93 -19.99
C SER A 43 -4.76 -7.63 -19.01
N SER A 44 -4.95 -7.07 -17.82
CA SER A 44 -5.85 -7.59 -16.78
C SER A 44 -7.24 -6.94 -16.79
N ASN A 45 -7.55 -6.06 -17.76
CA ASN A 45 -8.75 -5.23 -17.73
C ASN A 45 -8.92 -4.50 -16.39
N ASN A 46 -7.80 -4.02 -15.84
CA ASN A 46 -7.69 -3.36 -14.54
C ASN A 46 -8.32 -4.17 -13.39
N SER A 47 -8.22 -5.50 -13.46
CA SER A 47 -8.82 -6.44 -12.52
C SER A 47 -7.76 -7.39 -11.95
N TYR A 48 -7.50 -7.27 -10.65
CA TYR A 48 -6.39 -7.95 -9.99
C TYR A 48 -6.65 -8.04 -8.49
N PHE A 49 -5.88 -8.86 -7.81
CA PHE A 49 -5.70 -8.71 -6.37
C PHE A 49 -4.24 -8.44 -6.05
N TYR A 50 -4.01 -7.79 -4.92
CA TYR A 50 -2.67 -7.64 -4.36
C TYR A 50 -2.69 -7.85 -2.86
N ILE A 51 -1.56 -8.31 -2.31
CA ILE A 51 -1.41 -8.62 -0.89
C ILE A 51 -0.41 -7.66 -0.27
N VAL A 52 -0.87 -6.87 0.68
CA VAL A 52 -0.05 -6.00 1.53
C VAL A 52 0.36 -6.76 2.77
N THR A 53 1.62 -6.63 3.17
CA THR A 53 2.13 -7.20 4.42
C THR A 53 2.49 -6.13 5.43
N GLY A 54 2.34 -6.47 6.71
CA GLY A 54 2.84 -5.66 7.81
C GLY A 54 3.44 -6.53 8.90
N THR A 55 4.37 -5.93 9.64
CA THR A 55 4.99 -6.52 10.83
C THR A 55 5.07 -5.48 11.93
N SER A 56 5.13 -5.93 13.17
CA SER A 56 5.35 -5.08 14.33
C SER A 56 6.47 -5.63 15.19
N PHE A 57 7.09 -4.77 15.99
CA PHE A 57 8.09 -5.15 16.97
C PHE A 57 7.56 -6.13 18.04
N PHE A 58 6.26 -6.04 18.36
CA PHE A 58 5.57 -6.94 19.29
C PHE A 58 5.35 -8.37 18.74
N GLY A 59 5.92 -8.70 17.59
CA GLY A 59 5.87 -10.05 17.02
C GLY A 59 4.59 -10.34 16.23
N TYR A 60 3.76 -9.33 15.96
CA TYR A 60 2.64 -9.48 15.02
C TYR A 60 3.13 -9.42 13.57
N SER A 61 2.53 -10.25 12.72
CA SER A 61 2.57 -10.09 11.27
C SER A 61 1.20 -10.35 10.68
N TRP A 62 0.86 -9.64 9.61
CA TRP A 62 -0.46 -9.70 9.00
C TRP A 62 -0.39 -9.49 7.49
N GLU A 63 -1.46 -9.90 6.84
CA GLU A 63 -1.70 -9.68 5.42
C GLU A 63 -3.05 -9.00 5.22
N THR A 64 -3.09 -8.07 4.26
CA THR A 64 -4.33 -7.50 3.73
C THR A 64 -4.36 -7.75 2.24
N LYS A 65 -5.32 -8.55 1.78
CA LYS A 65 -5.57 -8.77 0.35
C LYS A 65 -6.66 -7.85 -0.13
N LEU A 66 -6.36 -7.02 -1.12
CA LEU A 66 -7.35 -6.17 -1.78
C LEU A 66 -7.61 -6.72 -3.17
N THR A 67 -8.90 -6.86 -3.50
CA THR A 67 -9.36 -7.26 -4.83
C THR A 67 -9.94 -6.05 -5.54
N VAL A 68 -9.39 -5.76 -6.71
CA VAL A 68 -9.81 -4.69 -7.61
C VAL A 68 -10.47 -5.32 -8.83
N LYS A 69 -11.66 -4.84 -9.19
CA LYS A 69 -12.34 -5.19 -10.45
C LYS A 69 -12.60 -3.93 -11.24
N SER A 70 -12.16 -3.92 -12.49
CA SER A 70 -12.31 -2.79 -13.41
C SER A 70 -11.91 -1.44 -12.79
N GLY A 71 -10.82 -1.43 -12.01
CA GLY A 71 -10.29 -0.23 -11.36
C GLY A 71 -10.99 0.20 -10.06
N LYS A 72 -11.90 -0.59 -9.52
CA LYS A 72 -12.54 -0.33 -8.23
C LYS A 72 -12.18 -1.43 -7.22
N VAL A 73 -11.80 -1.06 -6.00
CA VAL A 73 -11.69 -2.05 -4.92
C VAL A 73 -13.08 -2.58 -4.57
N VAL A 74 -13.24 -3.90 -4.62
CA VAL A 74 -14.52 -4.59 -4.36
C VAL A 74 -14.46 -5.57 -3.19
N LYS A 75 -13.26 -5.95 -2.74
CA LYS A 75 -13.07 -6.83 -1.59
C LYS A 75 -11.81 -6.46 -0.83
N ARG A 76 -11.86 -6.54 0.50
CA ARG A 76 -10.70 -6.45 1.38
C ARG A 76 -10.74 -7.60 2.37
N GLU A 77 -9.68 -8.39 2.41
CA GLU A 77 -9.53 -9.54 3.32
C GLU A 77 -8.34 -9.25 4.22
N PHE A 78 -8.51 -9.39 5.53
CA PHE A 78 -7.45 -9.18 6.51
C PHE A 78 -7.28 -10.43 7.38
N TYR A 79 -6.04 -10.76 7.69
CA TYR A 79 -5.72 -11.74 8.73
C TYR A 79 -4.33 -11.52 9.30
N PHE A 80 -4.17 -11.80 10.60
CA PHE A 80 -2.84 -12.02 11.16
C PHE A 80 -2.28 -13.35 10.63
N THR A 81 -1.03 -13.32 10.16
CA THR A 81 -0.25 -14.53 9.88
C THR A 81 0.49 -15.01 11.13
N LYS A 82 0.71 -14.11 12.08
CA LYS A 82 1.27 -14.38 13.40
C LYS A 82 0.71 -13.38 14.40
N PHE A 83 0.23 -13.86 15.54
CA PHE A 83 -0.21 -13.05 16.66
C PHE A 83 0.65 -13.37 17.90
N GLU A 84 1.58 -12.47 18.23
CA GLU A 84 2.63 -12.67 19.25
C GLU A 84 3.50 -13.91 19.00
N SER A 85 3.23 -15.01 19.69
CA SER A 85 3.96 -16.29 19.54
C SER A 85 3.15 -17.32 18.76
N VAL A 86 1.88 -17.04 18.46
CA VAL A 86 0.97 -17.98 17.81
C VAL A 86 0.95 -17.72 16.31
N GLN A 87 1.40 -18.70 15.52
CA GLN A 87 1.35 -18.64 14.06
C GLN A 87 -0.03 -19.05 13.57
N LEU A 88 -0.54 -18.40 12.51
CA LEU A 88 -1.77 -18.83 11.82
C LEU A 88 -1.60 -20.28 11.34
N PRO A 89 -2.44 -21.23 11.80
CA PRO A 89 -2.36 -22.62 11.35
C PRO A 89 -2.76 -22.79 9.88
N PRO A 90 -2.30 -23.84 9.18
CA PRO A 90 -2.66 -24.10 7.78
C PRO A 90 -4.17 -24.23 7.54
N ASN A 91 -4.92 -24.67 8.55
CA ASN A 91 -6.38 -24.83 8.55
C ASN A 91 -7.13 -23.62 9.13
N GLY A 92 -6.45 -22.49 9.36
CA GLY A 92 -7.01 -21.28 9.96
C GLY A 92 -6.99 -21.30 11.49
N TRP A 93 -7.47 -20.21 12.10
CA TRP A 93 -7.57 -20.09 13.56
C TRP A 93 -8.54 -21.13 14.13
N THR A 94 -8.04 -22.05 14.96
CA THR A 94 -8.88 -23.03 15.66
C THR A 94 -9.18 -22.60 17.09
N ALA A 95 -10.18 -23.23 17.73
CA ALA A 95 -10.50 -22.97 19.13
C ALA A 95 -9.28 -23.09 20.06
N LYS A 96 -8.36 -24.02 19.76
CA LYS A 96 -7.13 -24.20 20.55
C LYS A 96 -6.24 -22.95 20.52
N GLU A 97 -5.98 -22.39 19.34
CA GLU A 97 -5.15 -21.20 19.21
C GLU A 97 -5.84 -19.96 19.79
N LEU A 98 -7.17 -19.84 19.63
CA LEU A 98 -7.94 -18.76 20.24
C LEU A 98 -7.84 -18.80 21.77
N ASP A 99 -8.00 -19.98 22.37
CA ASP A 99 -7.85 -20.18 23.82
C ASP A 99 -6.44 -19.84 24.31
N GLU A 100 -5.41 -20.21 23.55
CA GLU A 100 -4.02 -19.87 23.86
C GLU A 100 -3.80 -18.35 23.87
N ILE A 101 -4.30 -17.66 22.84
CA ILE A 101 -4.21 -16.19 22.73
C ILE A 101 -4.93 -15.53 23.90
N LEU A 102 -6.17 -15.92 24.22
CA LEU A 102 -6.92 -15.34 25.34
C LEU A 102 -6.23 -15.56 26.69
N LYS A 103 -5.71 -16.78 26.94
CA LYS A 103 -4.95 -17.08 28.17
C LYS A 103 -3.73 -16.19 28.33
N LYS A 104 -3.00 -15.92 27.24
CA LYS A 104 -1.78 -15.12 27.26
C LYS A 104 -2.06 -13.62 27.40
N ARG A 105 -3.09 -13.12 26.72
CA ARG A 105 -3.50 -11.71 26.73
C ARG A 105 -4.24 -11.30 28.00
N GLY A 106 -4.91 -12.26 28.64
CA GLY A 106 -5.67 -12.04 29.86
C GLY A 106 -7.02 -11.36 29.63
N LYS A 107 -7.73 -11.16 30.75
CA LYS A 107 -9.14 -10.72 30.77
C LYS A 107 -9.34 -9.32 30.22
N GLU A 108 -8.41 -8.40 30.45
CA GLU A 108 -8.54 -7.00 30.00
C GLU A 108 -8.66 -6.91 28.47
N PHE A 109 -7.89 -7.72 27.74
CA PHE A 109 -7.98 -7.80 26.29
C PHE A 109 -9.30 -8.41 25.84
N GLU A 110 -9.77 -9.47 26.51
CA GLU A 110 -11.08 -10.06 26.20
C GLU A 110 -12.23 -9.06 26.44
N GLU A 111 -12.14 -8.27 27.51
CA GLU A 111 -13.10 -7.22 27.85
C GLU A 111 -13.06 -6.06 26.83
N SER A 112 -11.88 -5.69 26.32
CA SER A 112 -11.78 -4.67 25.26
C SER A 112 -12.46 -5.13 23.98
N LEU A 113 -12.26 -6.38 23.56
CA LEU A 113 -12.94 -6.96 22.40
C LEU A 113 -14.47 -6.93 22.56
N LYS A 114 -14.97 -7.29 23.75
CA LYS A 114 -16.40 -7.22 24.08
C LYS A 114 -16.94 -5.80 24.01
N LYS A 115 -16.19 -4.82 24.53
CA LYS A 115 -16.56 -3.39 24.48
C LYS A 115 -16.67 -2.88 23.05
N ASP A 116 -15.78 -3.34 22.16
CA ASP A 116 -15.78 -2.99 20.74
C ASP A 116 -16.81 -3.81 19.91
N GLY A 117 -17.52 -4.73 20.57
CA GLY A 117 -18.53 -5.57 19.95
C GLY A 117 -17.95 -6.47 18.85
N ILE A 118 -16.78 -7.05 19.12
CA ILE A 118 -16.11 -8.02 18.23
C ILE A 118 -15.65 -9.24 19.01
N THR A 119 -15.61 -10.38 18.32
CA THR A 119 -14.96 -11.60 18.81
C THR A 119 -13.46 -11.55 18.57
N LEU A 120 -12.69 -12.40 19.27
CA LEU A 120 -11.26 -12.57 18.97
C LEU A 120 -11.04 -13.02 17.51
N LEU A 121 -11.92 -13.87 16.98
CA LEU A 121 -11.80 -14.34 15.60
C LEU A 121 -11.95 -13.17 14.62
N GLU A 122 -12.94 -12.29 14.83
CA GLU A 122 -13.13 -11.08 14.03
C GLU A 122 -12.01 -10.06 14.20
N TYR A 123 -11.35 -10.00 15.36
CA TYR A 123 -10.15 -9.20 15.55
C TYR A 123 -8.97 -9.76 14.74
N LEU A 124 -8.82 -11.09 14.71
CA LEU A 124 -7.70 -11.76 14.06
C LEU A 124 -7.84 -11.88 12.54
N GLN A 125 -9.08 -11.94 12.03
CA GLN A 125 -9.37 -12.05 10.61
C GLN A 125 -10.78 -11.58 10.27
N TRP A 126 -10.93 -10.99 9.09
CA TRP A 126 -12.24 -10.57 8.59
C TRP A 126 -12.21 -10.36 7.08
N VAL A 127 -13.40 -10.30 6.50
CA VAL A 127 -13.62 -10.04 5.08
C VAL A 127 -14.64 -8.92 4.92
N GLU A 128 -14.31 -7.97 4.08
CA GLU A 128 -15.21 -6.96 3.57
C GLU A 128 -15.45 -7.17 2.06
N ASP A 129 -16.70 -7.10 1.65
CA ASP A 129 -17.16 -7.07 0.27
C ASP A 129 -17.75 -5.69 -0.09
N GLU A 130 -18.32 -5.56 -1.28
CA GLU A 130 -18.85 -4.28 -1.78
C GLU A 130 -19.92 -3.64 -0.87
N ASN A 131 -20.65 -4.43 -0.07
CA ASN A 131 -21.73 -3.94 0.79
C ASN A 131 -21.23 -3.38 2.14
N ASN A 132 -20.04 -3.81 2.58
CA ASN A 132 -19.48 -3.46 3.87
C ASN A 132 -18.01 -2.98 3.83
N LEU A 133 -17.50 -2.67 2.63
CA LEU A 133 -16.15 -2.16 2.43
C LEU A 133 -15.85 -0.95 3.33
N GLY A 134 -14.76 -1.04 4.09
CA GLY A 134 -14.32 -0.01 5.02
C GLY A 134 -14.97 -0.07 6.40
N LYS A 135 -16.05 -0.84 6.63
CA LYS A 135 -16.78 -0.84 7.89
C LYS A 135 -16.06 -1.61 9.00
N LEU A 136 -15.49 -2.77 8.69
CA LEU A 136 -14.86 -3.67 9.67
C LEU A 136 -13.42 -3.24 10.00
N GLY A 137 -12.69 -2.70 9.04
CA GLY A 137 -11.32 -2.23 9.27
C GLY A 137 -11.21 -1.05 10.24
N THR A 138 -12.30 -0.37 10.58
CA THR A 138 -12.30 0.64 11.66
C THR A 138 -12.14 0.03 13.05
N LYS A 139 -12.39 -1.28 13.18
CA LYS A 139 -12.30 -1.99 14.46
C LYS A 139 -10.90 -2.56 14.73
N VAL A 140 -10.04 -2.66 13.71
CA VAL A 140 -8.71 -3.27 13.80
C VAL A 140 -7.71 -2.46 12.95
N ASP A 141 -6.86 -1.69 13.63
CA ASP A 141 -5.96 -0.68 13.01
C ASP A 141 -4.66 -1.26 12.41
N TYR A 142 -4.76 -2.41 11.74
CA TYR A 142 -3.63 -3.07 11.07
C TYR A 142 -3.84 -3.23 9.56
N ALA A 143 -5.11 -3.31 9.12
CA ALA A 143 -5.40 -3.58 7.73
C ALA A 143 -4.97 -2.41 6.84
N SER A 144 -4.45 -2.75 5.65
CA SER A 144 -4.11 -1.73 4.66
C SER A 144 -5.33 -0.90 4.26
N GLN A 145 -5.07 0.37 3.93
CA GLN A 145 -6.07 1.29 3.41
C GLN A 145 -6.67 0.77 2.09
N ILE A 146 -7.93 1.10 1.85
CA ILE A 146 -8.64 0.74 0.62
C ILE A 146 -8.12 1.63 -0.51
N LYS A 147 -7.19 1.10 -1.30
CA LYS A 147 -6.57 1.77 -2.44
C LYS A 147 -6.48 0.82 -3.63
N THR A 148 -6.35 1.39 -4.81
CA THR A 148 -5.94 0.71 -6.04
C THR A 148 -4.44 0.82 -6.24
N LEU A 149 -3.87 0.04 -7.16
CA LEU A 149 -2.47 0.25 -7.57
C LEU A 149 -2.27 1.62 -8.23
N ASP A 150 -3.25 2.17 -8.94
CA ASP A 150 -3.17 3.54 -9.48
C ASP A 150 -2.93 4.58 -8.37
N GLU A 151 -3.69 4.49 -7.27
CA GLU A 151 -3.51 5.37 -6.11
C GLU A 151 -2.19 5.13 -5.38
N ILE A 152 -1.74 3.87 -5.30
CA ILE A 152 -0.44 3.50 -4.71
C ILE A 152 0.72 4.07 -5.53
N TYR A 153 0.71 3.95 -6.85
CA TYR A 153 1.71 4.54 -7.73
C TYR A 153 1.70 6.06 -7.63
N LYS A 154 0.51 6.67 -7.49
CA LYS A 154 0.42 8.12 -7.29
C LYS A 154 1.05 8.57 -5.98
N LEU A 155 0.73 7.90 -4.87
CA LEU A 155 1.32 8.19 -3.56
C LEU A 155 2.82 7.96 -3.53
N ALA A 156 3.30 6.92 -4.23
CA ALA A 156 4.72 6.71 -4.43
C ALA A 156 5.36 7.95 -5.06
N GLU A 157 4.89 8.36 -6.23
CA GLU A 157 5.41 9.51 -6.97
C GLU A 157 5.38 10.82 -6.18
N THR A 158 4.27 11.11 -5.50
CA THR A 158 4.02 12.44 -4.93
C THR A 158 4.44 12.61 -3.48
N ASP A 159 4.66 11.51 -2.75
CA ASP A 159 4.92 11.57 -1.31
C ASP A 159 5.99 10.57 -0.90
N TRP A 160 5.77 9.28 -1.12
CA TRP A 160 6.57 8.25 -0.46
C TRP A 160 8.01 8.15 -0.96
N ILE A 161 8.27 8.43 -2.23
CA ILE A 161 9.62 8.34 -2.81
C ILE A 161 10.26 9.69 -3.19
N ILE A 162 9.76 10.78 -2.60
CA ILE A 162 10.38 12.11 -2.68
C ILE A 162 11.67 12.16 -1.83
N LYS A 163 12.67 12.91 -2.28
CA LYS A 163 13.92 13.20 -1.54
C LYS A 163 13.59 13.94 -0.25
N ARG A 164 14.14 13.46 0.87
CA ARG A 164 13.91 13.99 2.22
C ARG A 164 15.24 14.09 2.96
N ALA A 165 15.48 15.22 3.64
CA ALA A 165 16.73 15.45 4.36
C ALA A 165 16.90 14.53 5.58
N ASN A 166 15.81 14.25 6.31
CA ASN A 166 15.81 13.41 7.52
C ASN A 166 14.96 12.14 7.35
N ALA A 167 15.05 11.48 6.19
CA ALA A 167 14.41 10.18 6.01
C ALA A 167 15.20 9.26 5.07
N LYS A 168 15.19 7.97 5.39
CA LYS A 168 15.63 6.93 4.47
C LYS A 168 14.44 6.50 3.62
N VAL A 169 14.54 6.73 2.32
CA VAL A 169 13.53 6.38 1.32
C VAL A 169 13.86 5.02 0.70
N TYR A 170 12.84 4.24 0.39
CA TYR A 170 12.89 2.87 -0.12
C TYR A 170 11.98 2.73 -1.35
N PHE A 171 12.47 2.05 -2.38
CA PHE A 171 11.70 1.66 -3.55
C PHE A 171 12.22 0.32 -4.08
N GLU A 172 11.33 -0.64 -4.29
CA GLU A 172 11.66 -1.97 -4.84
C GLU A 172 10.52 -2.46 -5.76
N THR A 173 10.87 -3.30 -6.73
CA THR A 173 9.97 -3.73 -7.83
C THR A 173 9.89 -5.26 -7.99
N LYS A 174 9.82 -5.98 -6.88
CA LYS A 174 9.89 -7.46 -6.84
C LYS A 174 8.60 -8.17 -7.30
N ASN A 175 7.56 -7.43 -7.70
CA ASN A 175 6.32 -8.00 -8.25
C ASN A 175 6.34 -8.02 -9.78
N ASN A 176 7.29 -8.77 -10.37
CA ASN A 176 7.51 -8.83 -11.82
C ASN A 176 7.75 -7.45 -12.45
N GLY A 177 8.51 -6.57 -11.77
CA GLY A 177 8.76 -5.20 -12.20
C GLY A 177 7.75 -4.18 -11.65
N MET A 178 6.61 -4.61 -11.07
CA MET A 178 5.71 -3.73 -10.32
C MET A 178 6.18 -3.52 -8.88
N ILE A 179 5.72 -2.45 -8.24
CA ILE A 179 6.07 -2.07 -6.86
C ILE A 179 5.91 -3.26 -5.91
N SER A 180 6.97 -3.56 -5.14
CA SER A 180 6.94 -4.41 -3.95
C SER A 180 7.15 -3.61 -2.67
N THR A 181 7.90 -2.51 -2.71
CA THR A 181 8.06 -1.60 -1.58
C THR A 181 8.14 -0.17 -2.11
N ALA A 182 7.41 0.76 -1.51
CA ALA A 182 7.55 2.20 -1.75
C ALA A 182 7.25 2.93 -0.45
N GLY A 183 8.20 3.73 0.05
CA GLY A 183 8.04 4.35 1.37
C GLY A 183 9.28 5.02 1.91
N TYR A 184 9.17 5.59 3.10
CA TYR A 184 10.28 6.16 3.83
C TYR A 184 10.19 5.92 5.33
N VAL A 185 11.34 5.96 5.99
CA VAL A 185 11.49 5.94 7.45
C VAL A 185 12.14 7.26 7.86
N VAL A 186 11.44 8.05 8.68
CA VAL A 186 11.99 9.30 9.23
C VAL A 186 13.07 8.96 10.25
N GLY A 187 14.14 9.76 10.30
CA GLY A 187 15.20 9.61 11.31
C GLY A 187 14.65 9.74 12.74
N ASN A 188 15.32 9.07 13.69
CA ASN A 188 14.98 9.02 15.12
C ASN A 188 13.65 8.32 15.47
N CYS A 189 13.17 7.42 14.60
CA CYS A 189 11.91 6.72 14.83
C CYS A 189 12.14 5.28 15.35
N GLN A 190 11.34 4.85 16.33
CA GLN A 190 11.42 3.55 16.99
C GLN A 190 10.54 2.48 16.30
N ASP A 191 9.23 2.50 16.56
CA ASP A 191 8.26 1.51 16.07
C ASP A 191 7.23 2.10 15.10
N GLY A 192 6.80 1.32 14.10
CA GLY A 192 5.75 1.72 13.15
C GLY A 192 6.16 2.80 12.13
N CYS A 193 7.45 3.05 12.00
CA CYS A 193 8.01 4.24 11.35
C CYS A 193 7.99 4.25 9.82
N PHE A 194 7.69 3.11 9.20
CA PHE A 194 7.65 3.01 7.76
C PHE A 194 6.37 3.64 7.23
N ASN A 195 6.52 4.76 6.54
CA ASN A 195 5.45 5.46 5.84
C ASN A 195 5.46 5.01 4.39
N GLY A 196 4.52 4.14 4.01
CA GLY A 196 4.47 3.60 2.67
C GLY A 196 3.74 2.27 2.61
N ILE A 197 4.13 1.43 1.65
CA ILE A 197 3.52 0.13 1.41
C ILE A 197 4.56 -0.96 1.17
N ASN A 198 4.25 -2.18 1.63
CA ASN A 198 4.93 -3.42 1.26
C ASN A 198 3.93 -4.37 0.61
N ILE A 199 4.13 -4.71 -0.66
CA ILE A 199 3.27 -5.56 -1.46
C ILE A 199 4.00 -6.88 -1.71
N LYS A 200 3.47 -7.96 -1.13
CA LYS A 200 3.99 -9.32 -1.27
C LYS A 200 3.70 -9.93 -2.64
N SER A 201 2.54 -9.65 -3.22
CA SER A 201 2.13 -10.19 -4.51
C SER A 201 1.12 -9.30 -5.21
N ILE A 202 1.15 -9.31 -6.55
CA ILE A 202 0.15 -8.72 -7.45
C ILE A 202 -0.20 -9.76 -8.50
N GLN A 203 -1.49 -10.07 -8.68
CA GLN A 203 -1.94 -11.08 -9.63
C GLN A 203 -3.23 -10.65 -10.33
N ALA A 204 -3.29 -10.84 -11.64
CA ALA A 204 -4.51 -10.60 -12.42
C ALA A 204 -5.63 -11.56 -12.00
N ILE A 205 -6.86 -11.06 -11.97
CA ILE A 205 -8.06 -11.89 -11.83
C ILE A 205 -8.54 -12.15 -13.25
N ARG A 206 -8.50 -13.42 -13.65
CA ARG A 206 -9.07 -13.87 -14.93
C ARG A 206 -10.56 -14.12 -14.77
#